data_AF-L8M9Q1-F1
#
_entry.id   AF-L8M9Q1-F1
#
_cell.length_a   1.000
_cell.length_b   1.000
_cell.length_c   1.000
_cell.angle_alpha   90.00
_cell.angle_beta   90.00
_cell.angle_gamma   90.00
#
_symmetry.space_group_name_H-M   'P 1'
#
loop_
_entity.id
_entity.type
_entity.pdbx_description
1 polymer ?
#
loop_
_entity_poly.entity_id
_entity_poly.type
_entity_poly.pdbx_seq_one_letter_code
_entity_poly.pdbx_strand_id
1 'polypeptide(L)'
;MGDTTLSNSSPPNNLKDLETRLQDLSHNTDTIEIIKSFAKKLGKTGKKQATFNAKGALVRQPIEYQKMLTQGLISEEEDSFELLQGDIVSSDCAYFMGERITNTKFVIATSTCDLVPNRRQYAALFRIEQITQDYPNIKSILGNLLSFKSTKNMYLPPLPGDSSDVIANAIVFDGVIQIKLEDLLRATRHASLSLVGWRIFGCLVRNIMVRAGENEVNMRTSLQNNQA
;
A
#
# COMPACT_ATOMS: atom_id res chain seq x y z
N MET A 1 -26.64 -1.95 -19.95
CA MET A 1 -25.92 -1.25 -21.04
C MET A 1 -25.12 -0.14 -20.42
N GLY A 2 -23.80 -0.24 -20.54
CA GLY A 2 -22.79 0.59 -19.89
C GLY A 2 -21.49 -0.19 -19.80
N ASP A 3 -21.17 -0.92 -20.87
CA ASP A 3 -19.94 -1.69 -21.04
C ASP A 3 -18.84 -0.67 -21.33
N THR A 4 -18.22 -0.16 -20.27
CA THR A 4 -17.07 0.75 -20.41
C THR A 4 -15.85 -0.11 -20.65
N THR A 5 -15.75 -0.60 -21.88
CA THR A 5 -14.55 -1.18 -22.43
C THR A 5 -13.38 -0.22 -22.18
N LEU A 6 -12.42 -0.62 -21.35
CA LEU A 6 -11.06 -0.10 -21.40
C LEU A 6 -10.40 -0.57 -22.71
N SER A 7 -10.88 -0.01 -23.83
CA SER A 7 -10.17 -0.08 -25.09
C SER A 7 -9.19 1.10 -25.15
N ASN A 8 -7.90 0.79 -25.32
CA ASN A 8 -6.90 1.67 -25.93
C ASN A 8 -6.51 2.99 -25.22
N SER A 9 -6.33 3.02 -23.90
CA SER A 9 -5.51 4.10 -23.31
C SER A 9 -4.04 3.67 -23.29
N SER A 10 -3.14 4.48 -23.88
CA SER A 10 -1.70 4.23 -23.90
C SER A 10 -1.17 4.11 -22.46
N PRO A 11 -0.18 3.27 -22.12
CA PRO A 11 0.28 3.15 -20.73
C PRO A 11 0.83 4.49 -20.20
N PRO A 12 0.69 4.80 -18.89
CA PRO A 12 1.16 6.07 -18.33
C PRO A 12 2.62 6.36 -18.69
N ASN A 13 2.97 7.62 -18.92
CA ASN A 13 4.31 8.02 -19.35
C ASN A 13 5.29 8.19 -18.18
N ASN A 14 4.79 8.59 -17.02
CA ASN A 14 5.57 8.88 -15.82
C ASN A 14 4.69 8.72 -14.57
N LEU A 15 5.27 8.93 -13.39
CA LEU A 15 4.56 8.78 -12.11
C LEU A 15 3.41 9.79 -11.94
N LYS A 16 3.50 10.99 -12.54
CA LYS A 16 2.43 12.00 -12.47
C LYS A 16 1.23 11.56 -13.31
N ASP A 17 1.45 11.09 -14.53
CA ASP A 17 0.41 10.51 -15.40
C ASP A 17 -0.21 9.27 -14.74
N LEU A 18 0.62 8.42 -14.12
CA LEU A 18 0.11 7.30 -13.33
C LEU A 18 -0.81 7.80 -12.21
N GLU A 19 -0.37 8.77 -11.40
CA GLU A 19 -1.18 9.35 -10.32
C GLU A 19 -2.55 9.83 -10.83
N THR A 20 -2.56 10.65 -11.88
CA THR A 20 -3.79 11.21 -12.47
C THR A 20 -4.75 10.11 -12.93
N ARG A 21 -4.25 9.01 -13.50
CA ARG A 21 -5.12 7.90 -13.90
C ARG A 21 -5.66 7.08 -12.74
N LEU A 22 -4.91 6.97 -11.65
CA LEU A 22 -5.38 6.30 -10.44
C LEU A 22 -6.34 7.18 -9.63
N GLN A 23 -6.57 8.44 -10.03
CA GLN A 23 -7.40 9.40 -9.30
C GLN A 23 -8.82 8.89 -9.09
N ASP A 24 -9.46 8.49 -10.19
CA ASP A 24 -10.89 8.15 -10.23
C ASP A 24 -11.13 6.64 -10.05
N LEU A 25 -10.07 5.84 -9.96
CA LEU A 25 -10.14 4.38 -9.96
C LEU A 25 -10.03 3.78 -8.56
N SER A 26 -10.28 4.57 -7.52
CA SER A 26 -10.13 4.14 -6.13
C SER A 26 -10.85 2.81 -5.83
N HIS A 27 -11.94 2.48 -6.52
CA HIS A 27 -12.70 1.24 -6.30
C HIS A 27 -12.64 0.22 -7.45
N ASN A 28 -11.85 0.47 -8.49
CA ASN A 28 -11.86 -0.36 -9.69
C ASN A 28 -10.67 -1.33 -9.72
N THR A 29 -10.95 -2.61 -10.03
CA THR A 29 -9.94 -3.63 -10.29
C THR A 29 -8.98 -3.25 -11.43
N ASP A 30 -9.41 -2.42 -12.38
CA ASP A 30 -8.60 -1.93 -13.50
C ASP A 30 -7.34 -1.17 -13.08
N THR A 31 -7.35 -0.64 -11.87
CA THR A 31 -6.21 0.04 -11.24
C THR A 31 -4.95 -0.81 -11.29
N ILE A 32 -5.05 -2.12 -11.02
CA ILE A 32 -3.88 -3.01 -11.02
C ILE A 32 -3.33 -3.20 -12.43
N GLU A 33 -4.19 -3.25 -13.45
CA GLU A 33 -3.78 -3.41 -14.84
C GLU A 33 -3.10 -2.15 -15.37
N ILE A 34 -3.57 -0.96 -14.96
CA ILE A 34 -2.88 0.29 -15.27
C ILE A 34 -1.47 0.31 -14.66
N ILE A 35 -1.33 -0.08 -13.39
CA ILE A 35 -0.03 -0.14 -12.71
C ILE A 35 0.90 -1.16 -13.40
N LYS A 36 0.40 -2.35 -13.74
CA LYS A 36 1.15 -3.37 -14.49
C LYS A 36 1.59 -2.86 -15.86
N SER A 37 0.70 -2.15 -16.59
CA SER A 37 1.00 -1.59 -17.90
C SER A 37 2.09 -0.51 -17.82
N PHE A 38 2.04 0.35 -16.80
CA PHE A 38 3.06 1.35 -16.52
C PHE A 38 4.41 0.69 -16.23
N ALA A 39 4.43 -0.28 -15.32
CA ALA A 39 5.64 -1.02 -15.00
C ALA A 39 6.22 -1.73 -16.24
N LYS A 40 5.38 -2.36 -17.06
CA LYS A 40 5.81 -3.01 -18.31
C LYS A 40 6.51 -2.01 -19.25
N LYS A 41 5.97 -0.79 -19.38
CA LYS A 41 6.55 0.27 -20.23
C LYS A 41 7.92 0.77 -19.75
N LEU A 42 8.17 0.80 -18.44
CA LEU A 42 9.49 1.14 -17.89
C LEU A 42 10.59 0.15 -18.33
N GLY A 43 10.21 -1.08 -18.71
CA GLY A 43 11.09 -2.08 -19.29
C GLY A 43 11.90 -2.86 -18.24
N LYS A 44 13.22 -2.73 -18.28
CA LYS A 44 14.15 -3.52 -17.46
C LYS A 44 13.99 -3.22 -15.96
N THR A 45 14.26 -4.22 -15.12
CA THR A 45 14.17 -4.14 -13.64
C THR A 45 14.92 -2.93 -13.07
N GLY A 46 16.14 -2.65 -13.52
CA GLY A 46 16.90 -1.48 -13.04
C GLY A 46 16.23 -0.13 -13.33
N LYS A 47 15.56 0.02 -14.49
CA LYS A 47 14.79 1.24 -14.81
C LYS A 47 13.57 1.38 -13.90
N LYS A 48 12.82 0.28 -13.71
CA LYS A 48 11.68 0.24 -12.77
C LYS A 48 12.12 0.63 -11.36
N GLN A 49 13.21 0.03 -10.88
CA GLN A 49 13.74 0.30 -9.56
C GLN A 49 14.18 1.75 -9.42
N ALA A 50 14.89 2.31 -10.41
CA ALA A 50 15.27 3.72 -10.41
C ALA A 50 14.04 4.66 -10.38
N THR A 51 12.98 4.34 -11.13
CA THR A 51 11.72 5.11 -11.11
C THR A 51 11.03 5.04 -9.75
N PHE A 52 10.87 3.85 -9.17
CA PHE A 52 10.15 3.67 -7.91
C PHE A 52 10.97 4.04 -6.67
N ASN A 53 12.30 4.06 -6.77
CA ASN A 53 13.21 4.52 -5.72
C ASN A 53 13.45 6.04 -5.73
N ALA A 54 13.00 6.74 -6.78
CA ALA A 54 13.15 8.18 -6.85
C ALA A 54 12.47 8.84 -5.62
N LYS A 55 13.08 9.91 -5.11
CA LYS A 55 12.58 10.62 -3.92
C LYS A 55 11.13 11.06 -4.13
N GLY A 56 10.23 10.62 -3.23
CA GLY A 56 8.81 10.94 -3.30
C GLY A 56 8.00 10.10 -4.29
N ALA A 57 8.61 9.12 -4.97
CA ALA A 57 7.92 8.26 -5.93
C ALA A 57 6.86 7.39 -5.26
N LEU A 58 7.27 6.47 -4.38
CA LEU A 58 6.38 5.63 -3.58
C LEU A 58 6.35 6.00 -2.10
N VAL A 59 7.46 6.56 -1.60
CA VAL A 59 7.68 6.86 -0.19
C VAL A 59 8.19 8.29 -0.06
N ARG A 60 7.75 8.98 1.00
CA ARG A 60 8.17 10.32 1.40
C ARG A 60 8.40 10.39 2.90
N GLN A 61 8.92 11.53 3.34
CA GLN A 61 8.99 11.85 4.76
C GLN A 61 7.59 11.83 5.39
N PRO A 62 7.48 11.54 6.71
CA PRO A 62 6.20 11.59 7.42
C PRO A 62 5.45 12.89 7.16
N ILE A 63 4.12 12.79 7.06
CA ILE A 63 3.24 13.95 6.92
C ILE A 63 2.85 14.42 8.32
N GLU A 64 3.15 15.68 8.64
CA GLU A 64 2.95 16.27 9.95
C GLU A 64 1.83 17.30 9.88
N TYR A 65 0.81 17.18 10.73
CA TYR A 65 -0.34 18.10 10.77
C TYR A 65 0.09 19.56 10.87
N GLN A 66 0.95 19.89 11.84
CA GLN A 66 1.44 21.26 12.03
C GLN A 66 2.15 21.82 10.80
N LYS A 67 2.90 20.97 10.08
CA LYS A 67 3.58 21.39 8.85
C LYS A 67 2.59 21.67 7.72
N MET A 68 1.52 20.89 7.62
CA MET A 68 0.46 21.11 6.63
C MET A 68 -0.34 22.38 6.93
N LEU A 69 -0.63 22.64 8.22
CA LEU A 69 -1.23 23.90 8.68
C LEU A 69 -0.34 25.11 8.35
N THR A 70 0.93 25.08 8.72
CA THR A 70 1.86 26.19 8.46
C THR A 70 2.08 26.45 6.97
N GLN A 71 1.88 25.43 6.11
CA GLN A 71 1.93 25.57 4.66
C GLN A 71 0.59 26.03 4.04
N GLY A 72 -0.46 26.17 4.84
CA GLY A 72 -1.80 26.55 4.36
C GLY A 72 -2.46 25.50 3.48
N LEU A 73 -2.05 24.22 3.61
CA LEU A 73 -2.63 23.12 2.85
C LEU A 73 -3.90 22.55 3.49
N ILE A 74 -4.09 22.81 4.77
CA ILE A 74 -5.26 22.48 5.58
C ILE A 74 -5.57 23.65 6.52
N SER A 75 -6.79 23.74 7.04
CA SER A 75 -7.19 24.77 8.01
C SER A 75 -7.22 24.24 9.46
N GLU A 76 -7.21 25.16 10.44
CA GLU A 76 -7.39 24.82 11.87
C GLU A 76 -8.80 24.29 12.19
N GLU A 77 -9.74 24.42 11.26
CA GLU A 77 -11.11 23.87 11.39
C GLU A 77 -11.15 22.38 11.04
N GLU A 78 -10.12 21.86 10.35
CA GLU A 78 -10.00 20.43 10.03
C GLU A 78 -9.52 19.62 11.23
N ASP A 79 -10.02 18.39 11.36
CA ASP A 79 -9.64 17.46 12.41
C ASP A 79 -8.12 17.24 12.45
N SER A 80 -7.52 17.43 13.63
CA SER A 80 -6.11 17.15 13.86
C SER A 80 -5.79 15.67 13.66
N PHE A 81 -4.61 15.37 13.09
CA PHE A 81 -4.13 14.00 12.96
C PHE A 81 -2.70 13.83 13.48
N GLU A 82 -2.43 12.69 14.08
CA GLU A 82 -1.07 12.28 14.46
C GLU A 82 -0.46 11.29 13.45
N LEU A 83 -1.30 10.42 12.90
CA LEU A 83 -0.92 9.33 12.01
C LEU A 83 -1.87 9.25 10.83
N LEU A 84 -1.34 8.84 9.67
CA LEU A 84 -2.09 8.65 8.43
C LEU A 84 -2.16 7.18 7.99
N GLN A 85 -3.23 6.81 7.26
CA GLN A 85 -3.20 5.57 6.48
C GLN A 85 -2.03 5.64 5.49
N GLY A 86 -1.22 4.59 5.43
CA GLY A 86 0.01 4.60 4.63
C GLY A 86 1.22 5.18 5.34
N ASP A 87 1.11 5.63 6.59
CA ASP A 87 2.31 5.87 7.40
C ASP A 87 3.05 4.56 7.65
N ILE A 88 4.38 4.64 7.63
CA ILE A 88 5.29 3.54 7.89
C ILE A 88 5.87 3.72 9.30
N VAL A 89 5.59 2.77 10.16
CA VAL A 89 5.92 2.81 11.60
C VAL A 89 6.64 1.56 12.06
N SER A 90 7.36 1.64 13.17
CA SER A 90 7.80 0.46 13.93
C SER A 90 7.26 0.53 15.35
N SER A 91 6.84 -0.61 15.87
CA SER A 91 6.40 -0.76 17.25
C SER A 91 6.63 -2.20 17.66
N ASP A 92 6.99 -2.41 18.92
CA ASP A 92 7.02 -3.75 19.48
C ASP A 92 5.65 -4.17 20.02
N CYS A 93 4.59 -3.36 19.92
CA CYS A 93 3.27 -3.69 20.51
C CYS A 93 2.27 -4.25 19.49
N ALA A 94 2.73 -4.68 18.31
CA ALA A 94 1.88 -5.24 17.26
C ALA A 94 1.72 -6.76 17.42
N TYR A 95 0.53 -7.28 17.12
CA TYR A 95 0.17 -8.69 17.28
C TYR A 95 -0.37 -9.30 16.00
N PHE A 96 0.08 -10.51 15.68
CA PHE A 96 -0.44 -11.34 14.60
C PHE A 96 -0.91 -12.67 15.19
N MET A 97 -2.20 -12.98 15.06
CA MET A 97 -2.80 -14.23 15.59
C MET A 97 -2.48 -14.52 17.08
N GLY A 98 -2.37 -13.46 17.90
CA GLY A 98 -2.04 -13.58 19.33
C GLY A 98 -0.55 -13.54 19.65
N GLU A 99 0.32 -13.62 18.65
CA GLU A 99 1.77 -13.52 18.82
C GLU A 99 2.27 -12.09 18.61
N ARG A 100 3.15 -11.64 19.51
CA ARG A 100 3.78 -10.33 19.43
C ARG A 100 4.83 -10.32 18.31
N ILE A 101 4.75 -9.33 17.42
CA ILE A 101 5.73 -9.12 16.34
C ILE A 101 6.63 -7.94 16.71
N THR A 102 7.94 -8.18 16.73
CA THR A 102 8.97 -7.19 17.11
C THR A 102 9.98 -6.98 15.98
N ASN A 103 10.81 -5.94 16.09
CA ASN A 103 11.93 -5.67 15.16
C ASN A 103 11.52 -5.59 13.68
N THR A 104 10.32 -5.08 13.39
CA THR A 104 9.85 -4.92 12.01
C THR A 104 9.17 -3.57 11.82
N LYS A 105 9.02 -3.19 10.55
CA LYS A 105 8.25 -2.01 10.15
C LYS A 105 6.89 -2.46 9.64
N PHE A 106 5.92 -1.57 9.75
CA PHE A 106 4.54 -1.79 9.36
C PHE A 106 4.05 -0.61 8.54
N VAL A 107 3.09 -0.85 7.66
CA VAL A 107 2.27 0.20 7.06
C VAL A 107 0.89 0.22 7.70
N ILE A 108 0.40 1.40 8.07
CA ILE A 108 -0.92 1.58 8.67
C ILE A 108 -2.00 1.38 7.59
N ALA A 109 -2.90 0.43 7.81
CA ALA A 109 -3.99 0.12 6.90
C ALA A 109 -5.31 0.80 7.26
N THR A 110 -5.51 1.18 8.52
CA THR A 110 -6.72 1.90 8.96
C THR A 110 -6.76 3.35 8.51
N SER A 111 -7.96 3.85 8.21
CA SER A 111 -8.17 5.27 7.91
C SER A 111 -7.94 6.12 9.16
N THR A 112 -7.50 7.36 8.97
CA THR A 112 -7.33 8.35 10.05
C THR A 112 -8.62 8.74 10.72
N CYS A 113 -9.70 8.79 9.94
CA CYS A 113 -11.06 9.07 10.41
C CYS A 113 -11.54 7.99 11.42
N ASP A 114 -10.89 6.83 11.43
CA ASP A 114 -11.19 5.73 12.35
C ASP A 114 -10.33 5.79 13.64
N LEU A 115 -9.33 6.68 13.72
CA LEU A 115 -8.40 6.80 14.84
C LEU A 115 -8.90 7.77 15.92
N VAL A 116 -10.21 8.05 15.96
CA VAL A 116 -10.81 8.90 17.00
C VAL A 116 -10.88 8.11 18.32
N PRO A 117 -10.37 8.66 19.44
CA PRO A 117 -10.50 8.04 20.76
C PRO A 117 -11.96 7.64 21.06
N ASN A 118 -12.16 6.46 21.66
CA ASN A 118 -13.46 5.86 21.99
C ASN A 118 -14.33 5.38 20.81
N ARG A 119 -13.97 5.64 19.55
CA ARG A 119 -14.64 5.00 18.39
C ARG A 119 -14.03 3.64 18.05
N ARG A 120 -12.71 3.52 18.16
CA ARG A 120 -11.98 2.30 17.81
C ARG A 120 -10.86 2.10 18.81
N GLN A 121 -10.62 0.84 19.20
CA GLN A 121 -9.56 0.50 20.16
C GLN A 121 -8.29 -0.01 19.47
N TYR A 122 -8.41 -0.45 18.22
CA TYR A 122 -7.34 -1.11 17.50
C TYR A 122 -7.22 -0.61 16.06
N ALA A 123 -5.99 -0.61 15.56
CA ALA A 123 -5.66 -0.36 14.17
C ALA A 123 -5.19 -1.66 13.48
N ALA A 124 -5.34 -1.67 12.16
CA ALA A 124 -4.85 -2.72 11.29
C ALA A 124 -3.56 -2.25 10.62
N LEU A 125 -2.58 -3.15 10.57
CA LEU A 125 -1.26 -2.96 10.02
C LEU A 125 -0.96 -4.08 9.02
N PHE A 126 -0.09 -3.80 8.04
CA PHE A 126 0.55 -4.83 7.22
C PHE A 126 2.06 -4.81 7.44
N ARG A 127 2.67 -5.99 7.54
CA ARG A 127 4.11 -6.15 7.76
C ARG A 127 4.89 -5.67 6.54
N ILE A 128 6.05 -5.08 6.80
CA ILE A 128 7.06 -4.79 5.79
C ILE A 128 8.21 -5.78 5.96
N GLU A 129 8.47 -6.55 4.91
CA GLU A 129 9.63 -7.44 4.82
C GLU A 129 10.77 -6.76 4.09
N GLN A 130 11.94 -6.76 4.72
CA GLN A 130 13.18 -6.32 4.10
C GLN A 130 13.67 -7.34 3.09
N ILE A 131 14.18 -6.87 1.97
CA ILE A 131 14.78 -7.70 0.93
C ILE A 131 16.26 -7.31 0.84
N THR A 132 17.12 -8.20 1.30
CA THR A 132 18.57 -7.99 1.31
C THR A 132 19.25 -8.54 0.05
N GLN A 133 20.51 -8.16 -0.17
CA GLN A 133 21.30 -8.61 -1.32
C GLN A 133 21.48 -10.14 -1.38
N ASP A 134 21.47 -10.79 -0.23
CA ASP A 134 21.72 -12.22 -0.08
C ASP A 134 20.48 -13.10 -0.30
N TYR A 135 19.32 -12.49 -0.56
CA TYR A 135 18.09 -13.25 -0.79
C TYR A 135 18.23 -14.21 -1.98
N PRO A 136 17.86 -15.50 -1.83
CA PRO A 136 17.85 -16.43 -2.94
C PRO A 136 16.86 -15.95 -4.01
N ASN A 137 17.23 -16.07 -5.28
CA ASN A 137 16.41 -15.66 -6.42
C ASN A 137 16.01 -14.17 -6.44
N ILE A 138 16.82 -13.29 -5.86
CA ILE A 138 16.55 -11.85 -5.73
C ILE A 138 16.10 -11.17 -7.02
N LYS A 139 16.73 -11.49 -8.16
CA LYS A 139 16.36 -10.91 -9.47
C LYS A 139 14.91 -11.23 -9.86
N SER A 140 14.46 -12.45 -9.55
CA SER A 140 13.09 -12.90 -9.81
C SER A 140 12.11 -12.19 -8.88
N ILE A 141 12.43 -12.13 -7.58
CA ILE A 141 11.62 -11.45 -6.56
C ILE A 141 11.41 -9.99 -6.95
N LEU A 142 12.50 -9.24 -7.18
CA LEU A 142 12.44 -7.84 -7.60
C LEU A 142 11.70 -7.68 -8.93
N GLY A 143 11.95 -8.57 -9.90
CA GLY A 143 11.24 -8.56 -11.17
C GLY A 143 9.73 -8.69 -11.01
N ASN A 144 9.26 -9.54 -10.10
CA ASN A 144 7.84 -9.74 -9.82
C ASN A 144 7.22 -8.57 -9.05
N LEU A 145 7.90 -8.06 -8.02
CA LEU A 145 7.46 -6.92 -7.21
C LEU A 145 7.37 -5.64 -8.04
N LEU A 146 8.44 -5.29 -8.75
CA LEU A 146 8.51 -4.08 -9.59
C LEU A 146 7.60 -4.14 -10.83
N SER A 147 7.09 -5.33 -11.17
CA SER A 147 6.12 -5.52 -12.25
C SER A 147 4.69 -5.66 -11.74
N PHE A 148 4.45 -5.60 -10.42
CA PHE A 148 3.13 -5.75 -9.79
C PHE A 148 2.38 -7.01 -10.26
N LYS A 149 3.13 -8.11 -10.48
CA LYS A 149 2.55 -9.39 -10.90
C LYS A 149 1.79 -10.09 -9.78
N SER A 150 2.23 -9.87 -8.55
CA SER A 150 1.58 -10.37 -7.34
C SER A 150 0.68 -9.30 -6.77
N THR A 151 -0.54 -9.66 -6.39
CA THR A 151 -1.38 -8.83 -5.53
C THR A 151 -1.06 -9.04 -4.05
N LYS A 152 -0.31 -10.09 -3.69
CA LYS A 152 0.00 -10.41 -2.28
C LYS A 152 1.05 -9.50 -1.66
N ASN A 153 1.86 -8.85 -2.49
CA ASN A 153 2.95 -7.99 -2.03
C ASN A 153 3.01 -6.69 -2.83
N MET A 154 3.38 -5.60 -2.17
CA MET A 154 3.68 -4.32 -2.82
C MET A 154 5.16 -3.96 -2.64
N TYR A 155 5.83 -3.57 -3.72
CA TYR A 155 7.19 -3.06 -3.68
C TYR A 155 7.28 -1.74 -2.91
N LEU A 156 8.32 -1.62 -2.07
CA LEU A 156 8.79 -0.36 -1.50
C LEU A 156 10.30 -0.21 -1.72
N PRO A 157 10.80 1.03 -1.87
CA PRO A 157 12.23 1.30 -1.82
C PRO A 157 12.83 1.00 -0.43
N PRO A 158 14.16 1.01 -0.28
CA PRO A 158 14.80 1.07 1.03
C PRO A 158 14.23 2.22 1.87
N LEU A 159 13.97 1.94 3.14
CA LEU A 159 13.35 2.85 4.09
C LEU A 159 14.39 3.47 5.02
N PRO A 160 14.08 4.62 5.66
CA PRO A 160 14.92 5.17 6.71
C PRO A 160 15.20 4.13 7.82
N GLY A 161 16.46 4.05 8.24
CA GLY A 161 16.90 3.10 9.27
C GLY A 161 17.04 1.65 8.81
N ASP A 162 16.86 1.33 7.52
CA ASP A 162 17.29 0.04 6.99
C ASP A 162 18.81 -0.07 6.97
N SER A 163 19.32 -1.29 7.13
CA SER A 163 20.75 -1.59 6.98
C SER A 163 21.19 -1.48 5.52
N SER A 164 22.50 -1.32 5.29
CA SER A 164 23.06 -1.07 3.96
C SER A 164 22.91 -2.22 2.96
N ASP A 165 22.66 -3.44 3.44
CA ASP A 165 22.40 -4.63 2.65
C ASP A 165 20.94 -4.75 2.18
N VAL A 166 20.02 -3.94 2.71
CA VAL A 166 18.62 -3.89 2.25
C VAL A 166 18.53 -3.10 0.95
N ILE A 167 18.06 -3.75 -0.11
CA ILE A 167 17.95 -3.16 -1.46
C ILE A 167 16.52 -2.83 -1.88
N ALA A 168 15.54 -3.38 -1.15
CA ALA A 168 14.13 -3.11 -1.31
C ALA A 168 13.36 -3.58 -0.08
N ASN A 169 12.09 -3.21 -0.02
CA ASN A 169 11.14 -3.72 0.95
C ASN A 169 9.89 -4.23 0.23
N ALA A 170 9.11 -5.06 0.90
CA ALA A 170 7.79 -5.49 0.44
C ALA A 170 6.76 -5.33 1.56
N ILE A 171 5.67 -4.61 1.29
CA ILE A 171 4.47 -4.72 2.12
C ILE A 171 3.86 -6.08 1.81
N VAL A 172 3.68 -6.89 2.84
CA VAL A 172 3.05 -8.21 2.75
C VAL A 172 1.61 -8.09 3.20
N PHE A 173 0.69 -8.40 2.29
CA PHE A 173 -0.74 -8.33 2.57
C PHE A 173 -1.32 -9.65 3.08
N ASP A 174 -0.48 -10.68 3.20
CA ASP A 174 -0.85 -11.93 3.86
C ASP A 174 -0.74 -11.76 5.37
N GLY A 175 -1.90 -11.71 6.04
CA GLY A 175 -1.99 -11.51 7.47
C GLY A 175 -2.16 -10.05 7.88
N VAL A 176 -3.33 -9.75 8.45
CA VAL A 176 -3.60 -8.44 9.08
C VAL A 176 -3.05 -8.46 10.50
N ILE A 177 -2.22 -7.47 10.81
CA ILE A 177 -1.61 -7.29 12.13
C ILE A 177 -2.42 -6.26 12.91
N GLN A 178 -2.66 -6.54 14.18
CA GLN A 178 -3.44 -5.70 15.07
C GLN A 178 -2.53 -4.97 16.05
N ILE A 179 -2.83 -3.70 16.32
CA ILE A 179 -2.17 -2.92 17.37
C ILE A 179 -3.23 -2.09 18.11
N LYS A 180 -3.07 -1.86 19.41
CA LYS A 180 -3.91 -0.91 20.12
C LYS A 180 -3.63 0.52 19.66
N LEU A 181 -4.65 1.37 19.62
CA LEU A 181 -4.45 2.77 19.21
C LEU A 181 -3.46 3.50 20.11
N GLU A 182 -3.56 3.34 21.43
CA GLU A 182 -2.64 3.97 22.40
C GLU A 182 -1.16 3.60 22.16
N ASP A 183 -0.91 2.36 21.75
CA ASP A 183 0.43 1.86 21.43
C ASP A 183 0.89 2.33 20.06
N LEU A 184 -0.04 2.46 19.11
CA LEU A 184 0.24 2.97 17.78
C LEU A 184 0.63 4.47 17.82
N LEU A 185 -0.02 5.27 18.66
CA LEU A 185 0.35 6.69 18.86
C LEU A 185 1.77 6.85 19.44
N ARG A 186 2.30 5.81 20.09
CA ARG A 186 3.69 5.76 20.61
C ARG A 186 4.68 5.14 19.61
N ALA A 187 4.21 4.68 18.46
CA ALA A 187 5.06 4.03 17.48
C ALA A 187 6.05 5.03 16.86
N THR A 188 7.23 4.53 16.49
CA THR A 188 8.23 5.35 15.79
C THR A 188 7.82 5.47 14.32
N ARG A 189 7.60 6.70 13.85
CA ARG A 189 7.31 7.00 12.44
C ARG A 189 8.62 7.07 11.65
N HIS A 190 8.70 6.33 10.55
CA HIS A 190 9.87 6.29 9.66
C HIS A 190 9.62 7.05 8.36
N ALA A 191 8.43 6.92 7.80
CA ALA A 191 8.07 7.48 6.50
C ALA A 191 6.56 7.50 6.31
N SER A 192 6.10 8.04 5.18
CA SER A 192 4.74 7.92 4.68
C SER A 192 4.76 7.47 3.22
N LEU A 193 3.75 6.72 2.80
CA LEU A 193 3.50 6.53 1.37
C LEU A 193 3.29 7.90 0.70
N SER A 194 3.79 8.05 -0.53
CA SER A 194 3.44 9.18 -1.40
C SER A 194 1.99 9.04 -1.89
N LEU A 195 1.44 10.04 -2.58
CA LEU A 195 0.11 9.92 -3.16
C LEU A 195 -0.03 8.70 -4.10
N VAL A 196 0.97 8.48 -4.97
CA VAL A 196 1.01 7.30 -5.85
C VAL A 196 1.14 6.02 -5.04
N GLY A 197 2.07 5.97 -4.07
CA GLY A 197 2.25 4.81 -3.21
C GLY A 197 0.98 4.46 -2.44
N TRP A 198 0.31 5.47 -1.89
CA TRP A 198 -0.93 5.33 -1.12
C TRP A 198 -2.10 4.83 -1.99
N ARG A 199 -2.24 5.33 -3.23
CA ARG A 199 -3.24 4.82 -4.18
C ARG A 199 -3.01 3.36 -4.55
N ILE A 200 -1.76 2.98 -4.84
CA ILE A 200 -1.38 1.59 -5.13
C ILE A 200 -1.68 0.70 -3.92
N PHE A 201 -1.27 1.13 -2.73
CA PHE A 201 -1.54 0.43 -1.48
C PHE A 201 -3.03 0.23 -1.23
N GLY A 202 -3.83 1.30 -1.30
CA GLY A 202 -5.28 1.25 -1.09
C GLY A 202 -5.98 0.32 -2.07
N CYS A 203 -5.54 0.29 -3.34
CA CYS A 203 -6.03 -0.66 -4.33
C CYS A 203 -5.74 -2.12 -3.94
N LEU A 204 -4.50 -2.41 -3.54
CA LEU A 204 -4.08 -3.76 -3.18
C LEU A 204 -4.77 -4.26 -1.90
N VAL A 205 -4.86 -3.41 -0.86
CA VAL A 205 -5.58 -3.74 0.38
C VAL A 205 -7.02 -4.13 0.09
N ARG A 206 -7.74 -3.33 -0.70
CA ARG A 206 -9.15 -3.62 -1.06
C ARG A 206 -9.28 -4.94 -1.82
N ASN A 207 -8.39 -5.17 -2.80
CA ASN A 207 -8.40 -6.41 -3.58
C ASN A 207 -8.16 -7.67 -2.75
N ILE A 208 -7.51 -7.56 -1.59
CA ILE A 208 -7.18 -8.71 -0.73
C ILE A 208 -8.25 -8.92 0.33
N MET A 209 -8.79 -7.83 0.89
CA MET A 209 -9.83 -7.91 1.91
C MET A 209 -11.18 -8.40 1.36
N VAL A 210 -11.50 -8.14 0.08
CA VAL A 210 -12.84 -8.40 -0.50
C VAL A 210 -12.78 -9.38 -1.68
N ARG A 211 -11.78 -10.26 -1.73
CA ARG A 211 -11.58 -11.16 -2.87
C ARG A 211 -12.59 -12.31 -2.86
N ALA A 212 -13.45 -12.40 -3.89
CA ALA A 212 -14.17 -13.61 -4.24
C ALA A 212 -13.39 -14.37 -5.34
N GLY A 213 -13.24 -15.69 -5.20
CA GLY A 213 -12.70 -16.52 -6.27
C GLY A 213 -13.71 -16.76 -7.38
N GLU A 214 -13.28 -16.99 -8.63
CA GLU A 214 -14.19 -17.32 -9.74
C GLU A 214 -15.10 -18.50 -9.40
N ASN A 215 -14.57 -19.53 -8.74
CA ASN A 215 -15.35 -20.66 -8.27
C ASN A 215 -16.39 -20.26 -7.22
N GLU A 216 -16.07 -19.35 -6.31
CA GLU A 216 -17.03 -18.86 -5.32
C GLU A 216 -18.18 -18.11 -5.99
N VAL A 217 -17.86 -17.25 -6.97
CA VAL A 217 -18.87 -16.55 -7.77
C VAL A 217 -19.73 -17.55 -8.52
N ASN A 218 -19.13 -18.54 -9.21
CA ASN A 218 -19.86 -19.56 -9.95
C ASN A 218 -20.81 -20.36 -9.05
N MET A 219 -20.36 -20.77 -7.85
CA MET A 219 -21.20 -21.46 -6.87
C MET A 219 -22.39 -20.58 -6.44
N ARG A 220 -22.13 -19.33 -6.03
CA ARG A 220 -23.19 -18.40 -5.58
C ARG A 220 -24.21 -18.10 -6.70
N THR A 221 -23.75 -17.89 -7.92
CA THR A 221 -24.59 -17.68 -9.10
C THR A 221 -25.45 -18.91 -9.41
N SER A 222 -24.87 -20.12 -9.34
CA SER A 222 -25.61 -21.36 -9.61
C SER A 222 -26.76 -21.59 -8.63
N LEU A 223 -26.56 -21.27 -7.35
CA LEU A 223 -27.61 -21.36 -6.33
C LEU A 223 -28.73 -20.35 -6.57
N GLN A 224 -28.39 -19.14 -7.04
CA GLN A 224 -29.37 -18.11 -7.35
C GLN A 224 -30.23 -18.47 -8.57
N ASN A 225 -29.63 -19.08 -9.60
CA ASN A 225 -30.35 -19.53 -10.79
C ASN A 225 -31.26 -20.74 -10.53
N ASN A 226 -30.93 -21.58 -9.53
CA ASN A 226 -31.74 -22.75 -9.15
C ASN A 226 -32.89 -22.41 -8.18
N GLN A 227 -33.02 -21.15 -7.77
CA GLN A 227 -34.12 -20.64 -6.94
C GLN A 227 -35.13 -19.80 -7.75
N ALA A 228 -34.95 -19.72 -9.07
CA ALA A 228 -35.89 -19.13 -10.03
C ALA A 228 -36.61 -20.23 -10.80
#